data_AF-A0A8J7E8D0-F1
#
_entry.id   AF-A0A8J7E8D0-F1
#
_cell.length_a   1.000
_cell.length_b   1.000
_cell.length_c   1.000
_cell.angle_alpha   90.00
_cell.angle_beta   90.00
_cell.angle_gamma   90.00
#
_symmetry.space_group_name_H-M   'P 1'
#
loop_
_entity.id
_entity.type
_entity.pdbx_description
1 polymer ?
#
loop_
_entity_poly.entity_id
_entity_poly.type
_entity_poly.pdbx_seq_one_letter_code
_entity_poly.pdbx_strand_id
1 'polypeptide(L)'
;MNRRGFLHMGAMALWPVLGHTPFPQWKVYRQLHLFIVVDREDELACDLGRAIAHTLATELPESRAMVTRARDGFRVASLLSTKQLDVALVPRSQFTAWQQNEPPYDQLEPTVLQAIFSVGDYVLISRDDFLSDHAALVNQTLQSYL
;
A
#
# COMPACT_ATOMS: atom_id res chain seq x y z
N MET A 1 -4.97 35.43 60.06
CA MET A 1 -3.54 35.11 60.33
C MET A 1 -3.33 33.67 59.87
N ASN A 2 -2.55 33.25 58.88
CA ASN A 2 -1.59 33.78 57.88
C ASN A 2 -1.67 32.75 56.72
N ARG A 3 -1.99 33.03 55.45
CA ARG A 3 -1.26 33.71 54.35
C ARG A 3 0.26 33.41 54.25
N ARG A 4 0.62 32.60 53.23
CA ARG A 4 1.73 32.77 52.24
C ARG A 4 2.84 31.70 52.19
N GLY A 5 3.14 31.31 50.94
CA GLY A 5 4.39 30.72 50.45
C GLY A 5 4.16 29.42 49.68
N PHE A 6 3.53 29.39 48.50
CA PHE A 6 4.10 29.73 47.18
C PHE A 6 5.58 29.38 47.00
N LEU A 7 5.83 28.24 46.34
CA LEU A 7 6.92 28.10 45.37
C LEU A 7 6.48 27.07 44.32
N HIS A 8 6.08 27.62 43.17
CA HIS A 8 6.00 26.90 41.91
C HIS A 8 7.38 26.39 41.55
N MET A 9 7.49 25.09 41.32
CA MET A 9 8.46 24.57 40.34
C MET A 9 7.67 23.73 39.36
N GLY A 10 7.25 24.37 38.27
CA GLY A 10 6.68 23.69 37.12
C GLY A 10 7.76 22.83 36.51
N ALA A 11 7.70 21.52 36.74
CA ALA A 11 8.37 20.56 35.88
C ALA A 11 7.55 20.47 34.59
N MET A 12 7.88 21.31 33.61
CA MET A 12 7.53 21.05 32.22
C MET A 12 8.19 19.72 31.85
N ALA A 13 7.43 18.64 31.91
CA ALA A 13 7.81 17.38 31.31
C ALA A 13 7.94 17.64 29.81
N LEU A 14 9.18 17.88 29.37
CA LEU A 14 9.57 17.77 27.97
C LEU A 14 9.34 16.30 27.59
N TRP A 15 8.14 15.97 27.13
CA TRP A 15 7.93 14.72 26.41
C TRP A 15 8.84 14.79 25.19
N PRO A 16 9.85 13.90 25.09
CA PRO A 16 10.58 13.81 23.84
C PRO A 16 9.55 13.34 22.81
N VAL A 17 9.23 14.20 21.84
CA VAL A 17 8.59 13.77 20.61
C VAL A 17 9.65 12.93 19.90
N LEU A 18 9.74 11.68 20.32
CA LEU A 18 10.55 10.67 19.66
C LEU A 18 9.90 10.48 18.29
N GLY A 19 10.51 11.11 17.29
CA GLY A 19 10.27 10.88 15.86
C GLY A 19 10.72 9.47 15.46
N HIS A 20 10.26 8.46 16.18
CA HIS A 20 10.28 7.09 15.70
C HIS A 20 9.04 6.92 14.84
N THR A 21 9.23 6.51 13.57
CA THR A 21 8.13 5.90 12.82
C THR A 21 7.52 4.83 13.72
N PRO A 22 6.22 4.90 14.03
CA PRO A 22 5.63 3.97 14.97
C PRO A 22 5.45 2.62 14.29
N PHE A 23 6.55 1.89 14.10
CA PHE A 23 6.63 0.62 13.36
C PHE A 23 5.54 -0.39 13.78
N PRO A 24 5.20 -0.53 15.08
CA PRO A 24 4.07 -1.37 15.48
C PRO A 24 2.72 -0.85 14.97
N GLN A 25 2.48 0.46 15.02
CA GLN A 25 1.25 1.07 14.51
C GLN A 25 1.17 0.95 12.99
N TRP A 26 2.30 1.09 12.29
CA TRP A 26 2.38 0.89 10.84
C TRP A 26 2.03 -0.55 10.44
N LYS A 27 2.52 -1.55 11.17
CA LYS A 27 2.20 -2.96 10.92
C LYS A 27 0.70 -3.24 11.06
N VAL A 28 0.05 -2.70 12.09
CA VAL A 28 -1.40 -2.82 12.27
C VAL A 28 -2.14 -2.06 11.17
N TYR A 29 -1.70 -0.84 10.86
CA TYR A 29 -2.35 0.02 9.87
C TYR A 29 -2.41 -0.63 8.49
N ARG A 30 -1.33 -1.29 8.04
CA ARG A 30 -1.30 -2.03 6.76
C ARG A 30 -2.10 -3.34 6.77
N GLN A 31 -2.40 -3.89 7.93
CA GLN A 31 -3.28 -5.07 8.04
C GLN A 31 -4.76 -4.69 7.99
N LEU A 32 -5.09 -3.43 8.29
CA LEU A 32 -6.46 -2.93 8.30
C LEU A 32 -6.92 -2.35 6.95
N HIS A 33 -6.00 -2.10 6.02
CA HIS A 33 -6.31 -1.44 4.75
C HIS A 33 -5.75 -2.25 3.58
N LEU A 34 -6.55 -2.37 2.52
CA LEU A 34 -6.08 -2.82 1.23
C LEU A 34 -5.31 -1.69 0.54
N PHE A 35 -3.99 -1.74 0.67
CA PHE A 35 -3.10 -0.81 -0.04
C PHE A 35 -2.90 -1.25 -1.48
N ILE A 36 -3.19 -0.36 -2.42
CA ILE A 36 -2.83 -0.48 -3.82
C ILE A 36 -1.64 0.42 -4.07
N VAL A 37 -0.45 -0.16 -4.23
CA VAL A 37 0.74 0.64 -4.54
C VAL A 37 0.86 0.91 -6.04
N VAL A 38 1.19 2.15 -6.37
CA VAL A 38 1.43 2.62 -7.74
C VAL A 38 2.77 3.35 -7.83
N ASP A 39 3.34 3.42 -9.03
CA ASP A 39 4.46 4.34 -9.30
C ASP A 39 3.95 5.78 -9.26
N ARG A 40 4.60 6.64 -8.46
CA ARG A 40 4.27 8.06 -8.37
C ARG A 40 4.48 8.80 -9.68
N GLU A 41 5.47 8.41 -10.47
CA GLU A 41 5.83 9.10 -11.70
C GLU A 41 4.95 8.65 -12.88
N ASP A 42 4.17 7.58 -12.72
CA ASP A 42 3.12 7.17 -13.64
C ASP A 42 1.77 7.80 -13.23
N GLU A 43 1.46 8.94 -13.84
CA GLU A 43 0.22 9.69 -13.58
C GLU A 43 -1.03 8.85 -13.89
N LEU A 44 -0.99 8.03 -14.94
CA LEU A 44 -2.13 7.22 -15.33
C LEU A 44 -2.35 6.04 -14.36
N ALA A 45 -1.27 5.42 -13.87
CA ALA A 45 -1.36 4.46 -12.77
C ALA A 45 -1.94 5.12 -11.50
N CYS A 46 -1.54 6.36 -11.20
CA CYS A 46 -2.09 7.11 -10.07
C CYS A 46 -3.58 7.38 -10.20
N ASP A 47 -4.06 7.71 -11.40
CA ASP A 47 -5.47 7.97 -11.68
C ASP A 47 -6.30 6.69 -11.62
N LEU A 48 -5.86 5.65 -12.32
CA LEU A 48 -6.50 4.33 -12.31
C LEU A 48 -6.50 3.72 -10.90
N GLY A 49 -5.38 3.80 -10.19
CA GLY A 49 -5.28 3.33 -8.81
C GLY A 49 -6.28 4.02 -7.90
N ARG A 50 -6.47 5.35 -8.05
CA ARG A 50 -7.46 6.11 -7.27
C ARG A 50 -8.88 5.70 -7.60
N ALA A 51 -9.19 5.49 -8.88
CA ALA A 51 -10.50 5.01 -9.31
C ALA A 51 -10.79 3.62 -8.73
N ILE A 52 -9.86 2.67 -8.86
CA ILE A 52 -9.97 1.31 -8.30
C ILE A 52 -10.17 1.36 -6.79
N ALA A 53 -9.32 2.10 -6.07
CA ALA A 53 -9.45 2.22 -4.62
C ALA A 53 -10.78 2.84 -4.21
N HIS A 54 -11.27 3.84 -4.95
CA HIS A 54 -12.57 4.46 -4.69
C HIS A 54 -13.73 3.48 -4.90
N THR A 55 -13.72 2.72 -6.01
CA THR A 55 -14.72 1.68 -6.28
C THR A 55 -14.72 0.62 -5.18
N LEU A 56 -13.54 0.11 -4.80
CA LEU A 56 -13.43 -0.89 -3.73
C LEU A 56 -13.85 -0.33 -2.37
N ALA A 57 -13.50 0.91 -2.04
CA ALA A 57 -13.93 1.50 -0.77
C ALA A 57 -15.45 1.77 -0.71
N THR A 58 -16.09 1.94 -1.87
CA THR A 58 -17.54 2.16 -1.98
C THR A 58 -18.31 0.84 -1.91
N GLU A 59 -17.88 -0.15 -2.69
CA GLU A 59 -18.59 -1.42 -2.85
C GLU A 59 -18.14 -2.51 -1.87
N LEU A 60 -16.92 -2.40 -1.34
CA LEU A 60 -16.32 -3.26 -0.31
C LEU A 60 -15.74 -2.41 0.83
N PRO A 61 -16.57 -1.71 1.62
CA PRO A 61 -16.10 -0.76 2.62
C PRO A 61 -15.16 -1.38 3.67
N GLU A 62 -15.30 -2.67 3.98
CA GLU A 62 -14.40 -3.41 4.89
C GLU A 62 -12.97 -3.53 4.35
N SER A 63 -12.77 -3.44 3.03
CA SER A 63 -11.43 -3.41 2.42
C SER A 63 -10.63 -2.17 2.82
N ARG A 64 -11.34 -1.07 3.11
CA ARG A 64 -10.76 0.26 3.37
C ARG A 64 -9.68 0.61 2.34
N ALA A 65 -9.97 0.28 1.08
CA ALA A 65 -9.00 0.36 0.00
C ALA A 65 -8.46 1.79 -0.17
N MET A 66 -7.15 1.91 -0.35
CA MET A 66 -6.52 3.20 -0.62
C MET A 66 -5.26 3.05 -1.48
N VAL A 67 -4.94 4.13 -2.18
CA VAL A 67 -3.71 4.22 -2.96
C VAL A 67 -2.55 4.66 -2.08
N THR A 68 -1.42 4.00 -2.26
CA THR A 68 -0.12 4.50 -1.81
C THR A 68 0.83 4.64 -3.00
N ARG A 69 1.75 5.60 -2.93
CA ARG A 69 2.62 5.95 -4.06
C ARG A 69 4.06 5.61 -3.70
N ALA A 70 4.66 4.69 -4.45
CA ALA A 70 6.09 4.42 -4.39
C ALA A 70 6.86 5.50 -5.16
N ARG A 71 8.15 5.66 -4.86
CA ARG A 71 8.99 6.65 -5.53
C ARG A 71 9.12 6.40 -7.05
N ASP A 72 9.18 5.13 -7.42
CA ASP A 72 9.38 4.65 -8.79
C ASP A 72 8.87 3.20 -8.90
N GLY A 73 8.75 2.69 -10.13
CA GLY A 73 8.30 1.32 -10.41
C GLY A 73 9.20 0.23 -9.82
N PHE A 74 10.51 0.46 -9.71
CA PHE A 74 11.39 -0.51 -9.03
C PHE A 74 11.07 -0.59 -7.53
N ARG A 75 10.73 0.54 -6.90
CA ARG A 75 10.30 0.58 -5.52
C ARG A 75 8.94 -0.09 -5.33
N VAL A 76 8.03 -0.02 -6.30
CA VAL A 76 6.79 -0.84 -6.30
C VAL A 76 7.16 -2.31 -6.20
N ALA A 77 8.03 -2.80 -7.08
CA ALA A 77 8.43 -4.20 -7.09
C ALA A 77 9.12 -4.62 -5.78
N SER A 78 10.06 -3.81 -5.30
CA SER A 78 10.75 -4.01 -4.01
C SER A 78 9.78 -4.13 -2.82
N LEU A 79 8.70 -3.33 -2.78
CA LEU A 79 7.72 -3.37 -1.69
C LEU A 79 6.95 -4.70 -1.64
N LEU A 80 6.62 -5.26 -2.80
CA LEU A 80 5.96 -6.56 -2.89
C LEU A 80 6.96 -7.68 -2.59
N SER A 81 8.15 -7.68 -3.21
CA SER A 81 9.16 -8.72 -3.00
C SER A 81 9.62 -8.83 -1.54
N THR A 82 9.69 -7.71 -0.82
CA THR A 82 10.05 -7.68 0.61
C THR A 82 8.84 -7.83 1.55
N LYS A 83 7.67 -8.20 1.02
CA LYS A 83 6.44 -8.38 1.78
C LYS A 83 6.00 -7.15 2.59
N GLN A 84 6.38 -5.96 2.12
CA GLN A 84 5.99 -4.69 2.71
C GLN A 84 4.55 -4.33 2.33
N LEU A 85 4.13 -4.68 1.12
CA LEU A 85 2.76 -4.56 0.60
C LEU A 85 2.37 -5.81 -0.20
N ASP A 86 1.08 -5.96 -0.47
CA ASP A 86 0.52 -7.18 -1.07
C ASP A 86 -0.02 -6.97 -2.49
N VAL A 87 -0.46 -5.75 -2.84
CA VAL A 87 -1.16 -5.45 -4.10
C VAL A 87 -0.57 -4.21 -4.78
N ALA A 88 -0.40 -4.28 -6.10
CA ALA A 88 0.10 -3.18 -6.93
C ALA A 88 -0.70 -3.03 -8.22
N LEU A 89 -0.77 -1.81 -8.77
CA LEU A 89 -1.22 -1.57 -10.14
C LEU A 89 -0.01 -1.18 -10.98
N VAL A 90 0.27 -1.94 -12.03
CA VAL A 90 1.45 -1.76 -12.88
C VAL A 90 1.09 -1.89 -14.36
N PRO A 91 1.89 -1.30 -15.26
CA PRO A 91 1.79 -1.61 -16.69
C PRO A 91 1.98 -3.11 -16.93
N ARG A 92 1.25 -3.68 -17.90
CA ARG A 92 1.34 -5.09 -18.28
C ARG A 92 2.75 -5.48 -18.71
N SER A 93 3.47 -4.58 -19.39
CA SER A 93 4.87 -4.78 -19.77
C SER A 93 5.78 -4.95 -18.55
N GLN A 94 5.61 -4.13 -17.51
CA GLN A 94 6.34 -4.25 -16.25
C GLN A 94 6.00 -5.56 -15.53
N PHE A 95 4.74 -5.96 -15.51
CA PHE A 95 4.34 -7.25 -14.94
C PHE A 95 5.03 -8.42 -15.65
N THR A 96 5.03 -8.44 -16.99
CA THR A 96 5.71 -9.48 -17.78
C THR A 96 7.22 -9.51 -17.53
N ALA A 97 7.90 -8.36 -17.58
CA ALA A 97 9.34 -8.26 -17.32
C ALA A 97 9.69 -8.77 -15.91
N TRP A 98 8.86 -8.45 -14.92
CA TRP A 98 9.06 -8.91 -13.55
C TRP A 98 8.85 -10.43 -13.40
N GLN A 99 7.82 -10.99 -14.03
CA GLN A 99 7.60 -12.45 -14.06
C GLN A 99 8.75 -13.21 -14.74
N GLN A 100 9.37 -12.60 -15.74
CA GLN A 100 10.51 -13.16 -16.47
C GLN A 100 11.85 -12.91 -15.77
N ASN A 101 11.84 -12.22 -14.63
CA ASN A 101 13.03 -11.82 -13.88
C ASN A 101 14.03 -11.03 -14.75
N GLU A 102 13.51 -10.19 -15.64
CA GLU A 102 14.33 -9.28 -16.47
C GLU A 102 14.86 -8.11 -15.63
N PRO A 103 15.98 -7.47 -16.02
CA PRO A 103 16.45 -6.26 -15.36
C PRO A 103 15.38 -5.14 -15.33
N PRO A 104 15.21 -4.40 -14.22
CA PRO A 104 15.99 -4.47 -12.98
C PRO A 104 15.47 -5.49 -11.94
N TYR A 105 14.43 -6.26 -12.25
CA TYR A 105 13.77 -7.15 -11.28
C TYR A 105 14.64 -8.35 -10.88
N ASP A 106 15.66 -8.67 -11.68
CA ASP A 106 16.71 -9.64 -11.39
C ASP A 106 17.49 -9.37 -10.09
N GLN A 107 17.44 -8.14 -9.58
CA GLN A 107 18.04 -7.72 -8.32
C GLN A 107 17.15 -7.94 -7.09
N LEU A 108 15.90 -8.37 -7.29
CA LEU A 108 14.93 -8.58 -6.22
C LEU A 108 14.81 -10.06 -5.85
N GLU A 109 14.30 -10.32 -4.66
CA GLU A 109 13.92 -11.68 -4.27
C GLU A 109 12.84 -12.22 -5.24
N PRO A 110 12.99 -13.45 -5.75
CA PRO A 110 12.00 -14.07 -6.61
C PRO A 110 10.62 -14.04 -5.95
N THR A 111 9.66 -13.44 -6.63
CA THR A 111 8.31 -13.22 -6.11
C THR A 111 7.31 -13.78 -7.09
N VAL A 112 6.49 -14.73 -6.66
CA VAL A 112 5.39 -15.23 -7.48
C VAL A 112 4.25 -14.22 -7.40
N LEU A 113 3.80 -13.77 -8.56
CA LEU A 113 2.78 -12.75 -8.70
C LEU A 113 1.59 -13.27 -9.48
N GLN A 114 0.41 -12.81 -9.12
CA GLN A 114 -0.86 -13.16 -9.75
C GLN A 114 -1.55 -11.90 -10.24
N ALA A 115 -2.13 -11.97 -11.44
CA ALA A 115 -3.02 -10.92 -11.93
C ALA A 115 -4.40 -11.09 -11.29
N ILE A 116 -4.93 -10.01 -10.71
CA ILE A 116 -6.27 -9.94 -10.13
C ILE A 116 -7.25 -9.37 -11.15
N PHE A 117 -6.92 -8.22 -11.72
CA PHE A 117 -7.80 -7.46 -12.62
C PHE A 117 -6.98 -6.74 -13.70
N SER A 118 -7.57 -6.51 -14.87
CA SER A 118 -6.93 -5.79 -15.98
C SER A 118 -7.80 -4.63 -16.43
N VAL A 119 -7.19 -3.47 -16.66
CA VAL A 119 -7.84 -2.28 -17.19
C VAL A 119 -6.92 -1.61 -18.19
N GLY A 120 -7.31 -1.61 -19.47
CA GLY A 120 -6.43 -1.20 -20.56
C GLY A 120 -5.09 -1.96 -20.51
N ASP A 121 -4.00 -1.19 -20.56
CA ASP A 121 -2.62 -1.71 -20.51
C ASP A 121 -2.10 -1.93 -19.08
N TYR A 122 -2.95 -1.79 -18.07
CA TYR A 122 -2.59 -1.96 -16.67
C TYR A 122 -3.17 -3.24 -16.09
N VAL A 123 -2.45 -3.80 -15.13
CA VAL A 123 -2.85 -5.00 -14.40
C VAL A 123 -2.69 -4.75 -12.91
N LEU A 124 -3.78 -4.98 -12.18
CA LEU A 124 -3.77 -5.06 -10.73
C LEU A 124 -3.25 -6.45 -10.37
N ILE A 125 -2.14 -6.50 -9.65
CA ILE A 125 -1.43 -7.72 -9.30
C ILE A 125 -1.37 -7.87 -7.79
N SER A 126 -1.19 -9.10 -7.33
CA SER A 126 -0.82 -9.41 -5.95
C SER A 126 0.31 -10.42 -5.87
N ARG A 127 0.88 -10.55 -4.69
CA ARG A 127 1.63 -11.75 -4.31
C ARG A 127 0.73 -12.98 -4.32
N ASP A 128 1.34 -14.15 -4.48
CA ASP A 128 0.67 -15.45 -4.46
C ASP A 128 0.11 -15.84 -3.09
N ASP A 129 0.68 -15.32 -2.01
CA ASP A 129 0.24 -15.50 -0.63
C ASP A 129 -0.80 -14.44 -0.17
N PHE A 130 -1.29 -13.61 -1.08
CA PHE A 130 -2.51 -12.82 -0.86
C PHE A 130 -3.73 -13.74 -0.88
N LEU A 131 -4.64 -13.59 0.09
CA LEU A 131 -5.76 -14.51 0.28
C LEU A 131 -6.62 -14.63 -0.99
N SER A 132 -6.76 -15.85 -1.51
CA SER A 132 -7.46 -16.15 -2.77
C SER A 132 -8.89 -15.62 -2.79
N ASP A 133 -9.59 -15.74 -1.67
CA ASP A 133 -10.97 -15.28 -1.55
C ASP A 133 -11.06 -13.75 -1.62
N HIS A 134 -10.06 -13.05 -1.07
CA HIS A 134 -9.97 -11.60 -1.18
C HIS A 134 -9.65 -11.17 -2.61
N ALA A 135 -8.72 -11.86 -3.29
CA ALA A 135 -8.42 -11.59 -4.70
C ALA A 135 -9.65 -11.80 -5.59
N ALA A 136 -10.42 -12.87 -5.36
CA ALA A 136 -11.65 -13.14 -6.08
C ALA A 136 -12.71 -12.05 -5.85
N LEU A 137 -12.89 -11.62 -4.61
CA LEU A 137 -13.83 -10.56 -4.24
C LEU A 137 -13.46 -9.21 -4.88
N VAL A 138 -12.18 -8.85 -4.87
CA VAL A 138 -11.66 -7.65 -5.54
C VAL A 138 -11.94 -7.73 -7.04
N ASN A 139 -11.58 -8.83 -7.70
CA ASN A 139 -11.80 -8.99 -9.14
C ASN A 139 -13.29 -8.89 -9.52
N GLN A 140 -14.17 -9.63 -8.83
CA GLN A 140 -15.62 -9.62 -9.11
C GLN A 140 -16.23 -8.23 -8.94
N THR A 141 -15.81 -7.50 -7.90
CA THR A 141 -16.25 -6.13 -7.65
C THR A 141 -15.80 -5.23 -8.80
N LEU A 142 -14.51 -5.24 -9.15
CA LEU A 142 -14.00 -4.38 -10.22
C LEU A 142 -14.64 -4.70 -11.58
N GLN A 143 -14.86 -5.97 -11.92
CA GLN A 143 -15.55 -6.37 -13.16
C GLN A 143 -16.99 -5.86 -13.25
N SER A 144 -17.63 -5.59 -12.11
CA SER A 144 -19.03 -5.15 -12.06
C SER A 144 -19.17 -3.62 -12.14
N TYR A 145 -18.11 -2.87 -11.81
CA TYR A 145 -18.19 -1.42 -11.56
C TYR A 145 -17.13 -0.57 -12.30
N LEU A 146 -16.19 -1.18 -13.03
CA LEU A 146 -15.23 -0.51 -13.92
C LEU A 146 -15.31 -1.09 -15.33
#